data_AF-A0A7V1IMB5-F1
#
_entry.id   AF-A0A7V1IMB5-F1
#
_cell.length_a   1.000
_cell.length_b   1.000
_cell.length_c   1.000
_cell.angle_alpha   90.00
_cell.angle_beta   90.00
_cell.angle_gamma   90.00
#
_symmetry.space_group_name_H-M   'P 1'
#
loop_
_entity.id
_entity.type
_entity.pdbx_description
1 polymer ?
#
loop_
_entity_poly.entity_id
_entity_poly.type
_entity_poly.pdbx_seq_one_letter_code
_entity_poly.pdbx_strand_id
1 'polypeptide(L)'
;MTSEAMQNARPENEIRATLESMICDPGSAPAAIADLLDELDPDARPRIVRRLGRGDQRLLYAKVQGFRPVGLTDLVPPDRGDLVEVRHLGRNSLPAFTIFEKRFCRLPGSPADAPEALAGYNFQALSPITGPGYFMAVEDPATREVLVDYRRVPDRKPADWPGIRSNEKGLARFVYGFMVDRLRRVSEHVTIGSASRKGRELGSYFILCREA
;
A
#
# COMPACT_ATOMS: atom_id res chain seq x y z
N MET A 1 -4.84 -28.92 -22.98
CA MET A 1 -4.67 -28.78 -21.53
C MET A 1 -5.91 -29.35 -20.87
N THR A 2 -5.72 -30.31 -19.97
CA THR A 2 -6.69 -31.31 -19.52
C THR A 2 -7.75 -30.73 -18.58
N SER A 3 -8.95 -31.31 -18.68
CA SER A 3 -10.18 -31.00 -17.92
C SER A 3 -10.05 -31.07 -16.39
N GLU A 4 -8.95 -31.60 -15.86
CA GLU A 4 -8.66 -31.68 -14.41
C GLU A 4 -8.09 -30.38 -13.83
N ALA A 5 -7.42 -29.54 -14.64
CA ALA A 5 -6.86 -28.27 -14.15
C ALA A 5 -7.93 -27.19 -13.90
N MET A 6 -9.14 -27.35 -14.47
CA MET A 6 -10.26 -26.43 -14.27
C MET A 6 -11.09 -26.74 -13.00
N GLN A 7 -10.82 -27.86 -12.30
CA GLN A 7 -11.61 -28.29 -11.14
C GLN A 7 -11.02 -27.91 -9.77
N ASN A 8 -9.80 -27.37 -9.69
CA ASN A 8 -9.08 -27.18 -8.42
C ASN A 8 -8.78 -25.73 -8.00
N ALA A 9 -9.38 -24.73 -8.65
CA ALA A 9 -9.29 -23.36 -8.14
C ALA A 9 -10.20 -23.20 -6.92
N ARG A 10 -9.62 -23.07 -5.72
CA ARG A 10 -10.39 -22.70 -4.53
C ARG A 10 -11.17 -21.40 -4.82
N PRO A 11 -12.48 -21.34 -4.58
CA PRO A 11 -13.26 -20.10 -4.75
C PRO A 11 -12.66 -18.94 -3.95
N GLU A 12 -12.65 -17.73 -4.51
CA GLU A 12 -12.11 -16.53 -3.83
C GLU A 12 -12.72 -16.29 -2.44
N ASN A 13 -13.98 -16.71 -2.23
CA ASN A 13 -14.66 -16.64 -0.94
C ASN A 13 -14.01 -17.54 0.13
N GLU A 14 -13.58 -18.74 -0.25
CA GLU A 14 -12.90 -19.67 0.66
C GLU A 14 -11.50 -19.17 0.99
N ILE A 15 -10.75 -18.73 -0.02
CA ILE A 15 -9.41 -18.16 0.16
C ILE A 15 -9.47 -16.95 1.11
N ARG A 16 -10.44 -16.06 0.90
CA ARG A 16 -10.67 -14.92 1.80
C ARG A 16 -10.97 -15.38 3.23
N ALA A 17 -11.84 -16.37 3.41
CA ALA A 17 -12.17 -16.88 4.74
C ALA A 17 -10.94 -17.50 5.43
N THR A 18 -10.10 -18.23 4.68
CA THR A 18 -8.81 -18.73 5.18
C THR A 18 -7.90 -17.58 5.61
N LEU A 19 -7.73 -16.54 4.77
CA LEU A 19 -6.94 -15.37 5.09
C LEU A 19 -7.45 -14.66 6.37
N GLU A 20 -8.75 -14.43 6.49
CA GLU A 20 -9.39 -13.83 7.67
C GLU A 20 -9.16 -14.68 8.94
N SER A 21 -9.26 -16.00 8.81
CA SER A 21 -8.97 -16.93 9.90
C SER A 21 -7.52 -16.82 10.37
N MET A 22 -6.55 -16.77 9.44
CA MET A 22 -5.12 -16.64 9.77
C MET A 22 -4.79 -15.28 10.39
N ILE A 23 -5.47 -14.21 9.96
CA ILE A 23 -5.34 -12.88 10.55
C ILE A 23 -5.86 -12.87 12.00
N CYS A 24 -7.00 -13.53 12.25
CA CYS A 24 -7.62 -13.57 13.57
C CYS A 24 -6.93 -14.51 14.55
N ASP A 25 -6.37 -15.63 14.07
CA ASP A 25 -5.71 -16.63 14.90
C ASP A 25 -4.35 -16.12 15.42
N PRO A 26 -4.15 -15.96 16.74
CA PRO A 26 -2.87 -15.55 17.30
C PRO A 26 -1.72 -16.53 17.01
N GLY A 27 -2.02 -17.81 16.80
CA GLY A 27 -1.02 -18.84 16.50
C GLY A 27 -0.53 -18.84 15.05
N SER A 28 -1.28 -18.23 14.13
CA SER A 28 -0.92 -18.13 12.73
C SER A 28 0.24 -17.15 12.51
N ALA A 29 1.35 -17.67 11.97
CA ALA A 29 2.55 -16.89 11.69
C ALA A 29 2.34 -15.93 10.49
N PRO A 30 2.96 -14.74 10.49
CA PRO A 30 2.93 -13.82 9.35
C PRO A 30 3.43 -14.44 8.03
N ALA A 31 4.38 -15.37 8.10
CA ALA A 31 4.91 -16.08 6.94
C ALA A 31 3.83 -16.86 6.18
N ALA A 32 2.94 -17.56 6.89
CA ALA A 32 1.87 -18.31 6.25
C ALA A 32 0.88 -17.40 5.51
N ILE A 33 0.63 -16.19 6.04
CA ILE A 33 -0.19 -15.17 5.36
C ILE A 33 0.52 -14.69 4.09
N ALA A 34 1.83 -14.45 4.17
CA ALA A 34 2.63 -14.05 3.01
C ALA A 34 2.58 -15.10 1.91
N ASP A 35 2.86 -16.37 2.26
CA ASP A 35 2.89 -17.50 1.32
C ASP A 35 1.52 -17.66 0.63
N LEU A 36 0.41 -17.61 1.40
CA LEU A 36 -0.93 -17.66 0.83
C LEU A 36 -1.18 -16.54 -0.18
N LEU A 37 -0.73 -15.31 0.10
CA LEU A 37 -0.94 -14.16 -0.77
C LEU A 37 -0.05 -14.17 -2.01
N ASP A 38 1.19 -14.65 -1.87
CA ASP A 38 2.16 -14.71 -2.96
C ASP A 38 1.82 -15.83 -3.96
N GLU A 39 1.17 -16.91 -3.51
CA GLU A 39 0.60 -17.97 -4.38
C GLU A 39 -0.63 -17.55 -5.19
N LEU A 40 -1.28 -16.44 -4.83
CA LEU A 40 -2.47 -15.99 -5.57
C LEU A 40 -2.13 -15.51 -6.96
N ASP A 41 -3.06 -15.75 -7.88
CA ASP A 41 -3.09 -15.06 -9.17
C ASP A 41 -3.02 -13.53 -8.97
N PRO A 42 -2.18 -12.81 -9.76
CA PRO A 42 -2.02 -11.36 -9.62
C PRO A 42 -3.32 -10.56 -9.66
N ASP A 43 -4.33 -10.99 -10.42
CA ASP A 43 -5.61 -10.29 -10.51
C ASP A 43 -6.54 -10.64 -9.33
N ALA A 44 -6.46 -11.87 -8.81
CA ALA A 44 -7.23 -12.31 -7.65
C ALA A 44 -6.76 -11.65 -6.34
N ARG A 45 -5.44 -11.45 -6.19
CA ARG A 45 -4.82 -10.87 -5.00
C ARG A 45 -5.46 -9.53 -4.57
N PRO A 46 -5.54 -8.47 -5.41
CA PRO A 46 -6.17 -7.21 -5.04
C PRO A 46 -7.67 -7.36 -4.75
N ARG A 47 -8.39 -8.26 -5.43
CA ARG A 47 -9.81 -8.52 -5.15
C ARG A 47 -10.03 -9.12 -3.77
N ILE A 48 -9.17 -10.04 -3.35
CA ILE A 48 -9.22 -10.68 -2.04
C ILE A 48 -8.84 -9.69 -0.94
N VAL A 49 -7.68 -9.02 -1.03
CA VAL A 49 -7.21 -8.13 0.05
C VAL A 49 -8.10 -6.90 0.24
N ARG A 50 -8.75 -6.40 -0.83
CA ARG A 50 -9.75 -5.32 -0.75
C ARG A 50 -11.06 -5.75 -0.09
N ARG A 51 -11.20 -6.98 0.39
CA ARG A 51 -12.36 -7.39 1.21
C ARG A 51 -12.08 -7.33 2.70
N LEU A 52 -10.82 -7.14 3.11
CA LEU A 52 -10.45 -6.99 4.52
C LEU A 52 -11.09 -5.74 5.13
N GLY A 53 -11.81 -5.95 6.22
CA GLY A 53 -12.46 -4.91 6.99
C GLY A 53 -11.53 -4.20 7.96
N ARG A 54 -12.08 -3.27 8.75
CA ARG A 54 -11.32 -2.52 9.76
C ARG A 54 -10.70 -3.43 10.83
N GLY A 55 -11.44 -4.45 11.27
CA GLY A 55 -10.96 -5.43 12.25
C GLY A 55 -9.76 -6.20 11.73
N ASP A 56 -9.89 -6.75 10.52
CA ASP A 56 -8.84 -7.55 9.87
C ASP A 56 -7.58 -6.72 9.63
N GLN A 57 -7.72 -5.50 9.08
CA GLN A 57 -6.57 -4.63 8.82
C GLN A 57 -5.84 -4.23 10.11
N ARG A 58 -6.56 -3.96 11.19
CA ARG A 58 -5.95 -3.67 12.50
C ARG A 58 -5.14 -4.87 13.01
N LEU A 59 -5.73 -6.06 12.97
CA LEU A 59 -5.08 -7.29 13.43
C LEU A 59 -3.87 -7.64 12.55
N LEU A 60 -4.01 -7.52 11.23
CA LEU A 60 -2.94 -7.76 10.28
C LEU A 60 -1.77 -6.79 10.50
N TYR A 61 -2.03 -5.49 10.66
CA TYR A 61 -0.99 -4.49 10.90
C TYR A 61 -0.18 -4.79 12.17
N ALA A 62 -0.84 -5.21 13.24
CA ALA A 62 -0.17 -5.66 14.47
C ALA A 62 0.61 -6.97 14.25
N LYS A 63 0.00 -7.95 13.58
CA LYS A 63 0.58 -9.27 13.34
C LYS A 63 1.87 -9.23 12.52
N VAL A 64 1.98 -8.33 11.53
CA VAL A 64 3.18 -8.23 10.69
C VAL A 64 4.28 -7.33 11.26
N GLN A 65 4.13 -6.82 12.49
CA GLN A 65 5.16 -6.00 13.12
C GLN A 65 6.48 -6.76 13.26
N GLY A 66 7.55 -6.23 12.67
CA GLY A 66 8.88 -6.84 12.74
C GLY A 66 9.06 -8.13 11.92
N PHE A 67 8.07 -8.52 11.10
CA PHE A 67 8.12 -9.76 10.33
C PHE A 67 9.19 -9.77 9.24
N ARG A 68 9.05 -8.90 8.23
CA ARG A 68 10.02 -8.72 7.14
C ARG A 68 10.18 -7.22 6.85
N PRO A 69 11.38 -6.77 6.45
CA PRO A 69 11.56 -5.39 6.02
C PRO A 69 10.75 -5.10 4.76
N VAL A 70 10.31 -3.85 4.63
CA VAL A 70 9.85 -3.28 3.36
C VAL A 70 10.79 -2.14 3.00
N GLY A 71 11.30 -2.18 1.78
CA GLY A 71 12.12 -1.13 1.20
C GLY A 71 11.42 -0.43 0.03
N LEU A 72 12.06 0.60 -0.51
CA LEU A 72 11.50 1.35 -1.64
C LEU A 72 11.43 0.50 -2.92
N THR A 73 12.37 -0.42 -3.12
CA THR A 73 12.38 -1.34 -4.26
C THR A 73 11.25 -2.36 -4.23
N ASP A 74 10.68 -2.67 -3.06
CA ASP A 74 9.46 -3.49 -2.95
C ASP A 74 8.22 -2.71 -3.45
N LEU A 75 8.24 -1.37 -3.36
CA LEU A 75 7.15 -0.50 -3.81
C LEU A 75 7.26 -0.14 -5.30
N VAL A 76 8.48 0.12 -5.77
CA VAL A 76 8.80 0.39 -7.17
C VAL A 76 10.01 -0.48 -7.55
N PRO A 77 9.78 -1.61 -8.24
CA PRO A 77 10.86 -2.52 -8.61
C PRO A 77 11.98 -1.86 -9.44
N PRO A 78 13.24 -2.31 -9.33
CA PRO A 78 14.39 -1.68 -9.99
C PRO A 78 14.31 -1.64 -11.53
N ASP A 79 13.57 -2.57 -12.14
CA ASP A 79 13.36 -2.62 -13.59
C ASP A 79 12.39 -1.55 -14.10
N ARG A 80 11.68 -0.85 -13.20
CA ARG A 80 10.80 0.25 -13.55
C ARG A 80 11.61 1.53 -13.79
N GLY A 81 11.41 2.11 -14.97
CA GLY A 81 12.08 3.33 -15.39
C GLY A 81 11.73 4.56 -14.53
N ASP A 82 12.53 5.62 -14.69
CA ASP A 82 12.29 6.89 -14.02
C ASP A 82 10.93 7.44 -14.43
N LEU A 83 10.15 7.93 -13.47
CA LEU A 83 8.80 8.46 -13.69
C LEU A 83 7.83 7.47 -14.36
N VAL A 84 8.13 6.17 -14.33
CA VAL A 84 7.17 5.12 -14.68
C VAL A 84 6.31 4.82 -13.46
N GLU A 85 5.00 4.94 -13.63
CA GLU A 85 4.02 4.71 -12.56
C GLU A 85 3.97 3.23 -12.17
N VAL A 86 3.96 2.97 -10.86
CA VAL A 86 3.59 1.68 -10.27
C VAL A 86 2.35 1.90 -9.42
N ARG A 87 1.28 1.19 -9.76
CA ARG A 87 -0.01 1.29 -9.09
C ARG A 87 -0.08 0.32 -7.93
N HIS A 88 -0.58 0.83 -6.80
CA HIS A 88 -0.86 0.08 -5.59
C HIS A 88 -2.35 0.18 -5.30
N LEU A 89 -3.06 -0.89 -5.57
CA LEU A 89 -4.50 -1.02 -5.42
C LEU A 89 -4.87 -1.13 -3.94
N GLY A 90 -5.49 -0.08 -3.41
CA GLY A 90 -5.71 0.07 -1.97
C GLY A 90 -7.15 -0.11 -1.50
N ARG A 91 -7.28 -0.42 -0.20
CA ARG A 91 -8.50 -0.23 0.59
C ARG A 91 -8.17 0.33 1.97
N ASN A 92 -8.86 1.39 2.38
CA ASN A 92 -8.74 1.96 3.72
C ASN A 92 -9.86 1.47 4.65
N SER A 93 -9.62 1.60 5.94
CA SER A 93 -10.55 1.22 7.01
C SER A 93 -11.53 2.33 7.42
N LEU A 94 -11.66 3.40 6.62
CA LEU A 94 -12.56 4.53 6.90
C LEU A 94 -14.01 4.14 6.57
N PRO A 95 -15.02 4.86 7.09
CA PRO A 95 -16.43 4.52 6.85
C PRO A 95 -16.91 4.83 5.42
N ALA A 96 -16.21 5.69 4.67
CA ALA A 96 -16.57 6.09 3.31
C ALA A 96 -15.32 6.29 2.43
N PHE A 97 -15.51 6.22 1.11
CA PHE A 97 -14.43 6.35 0.11
C PHE A 97 -13.28 5.38 0.39
N THR A 98 -13.64 4.09 0.53
CA THR A 98 -12.75 3.06 1.05
C THR A 98 -11.78 2.51 0.01
N ILE A 99 -12.08 2.65 -1.28
CA ILE A 99 -11.23 2.16 -2.37
C ILE A 99 -10.43 3.33 -2.94
N PHE A 100 -9.13 3.12 -3.07
CA PHE A 100 -8.20 4.10 -3.60
C PHE A 100 -7.00 3.40 -4.25
N GLU A 101 -6.10 4.19 -4.83
CA GLU A 101 -4.80 3.76 -5.28
C GLU A 101 -3.74 4.70 -4.70
N LYS A 102 -2.59 4.14 -4.34
CA LYS A 102 -1.35 4.93 -4.31
C LYS A 102 -0.59 4.66 -5.60
N ARG A 103 -0.08 5.72 -6.20
CA ARG A 103 0.73 5.64 -7.42
C ARG A 103 2.11 6.15 -7.08
N PHE A 104 3.09 5.30 -7.26
CA PHE A 104 4.49 5.59 -6.95
C PHE A 104 5.29 5.67 -8.24
N CYS A 105 6.38 6.41 -8.24
CA CYS A 105 7.40 6.31 -9.27
C CYS A 105 8.78 6.63 -8.69
N ARG A 106 9.82 6.10 -9.32
CA ARG A 106 11.20 6.47 -9.02
C ARG A 106 11.51 7.84 -9.62
N LEU A 107 12.23 8.68 -8.87
CA LEU A 107 12.64 10.00 -9.33
C LEU A 107 13.86 9.91 -10.27
N PRO A 108 13.99 10.83 -11.24
CA PRO A 108 15.16 10.87 -12.10
C PRO A 108 16.48 11.03 -11.35
N GLY A 109 17.50 10.28 -11.77
CA GLY A 109 18.83 10.33 -11.16
C GLY A 109 18.97 9.59 -9.83
N SER A 110 17.91 8.95 -9.33
CA SER A 110 18.00 8.03 -8.20
C SER A 110 18.48 6.64 -8.67
N PRO A 111 19.43 5.98 -7.95
CA PRO A 111 19.82 4.60 -8.23
C PRO A 111 18.60 3.67 -8.26
N ALA A 112 18.58 2.72 -9.20
CA ALA A 112 17.42 1.85 -9.39
C ALA A 112 17.26 0.81 -8.27
N ASP A 113 18.38 0.35 -7.72
CA ASP A 113 18.49 -0.65 -6.66
C ASP A 113 18.48 -0.06 -5.24
N ALA A 114 18.80 1.21 -5.10
CA ALA A 114 18.84 1.92 -3.82
C ALA A 114 18.37 3.38 -3.97
N PRO A 115 17.10 3.63 -4.35
CA PRO A 115 16.59 4.99 -4.37
C PRO A 115 16.53 5.57 -2.95
N GLU A 116 16.80 6.86 -2.78
CA GLU A 116 16.69 7.53 -1.47
C GLU A 116 15.23 7.85 -1.11
N ALA A 117 14.40 8.06 -2.13
CA ALA A 117 12.99 8.35 -1.98
C ALA A 117 12.21 7.99 -3.26
N LEU A 118 10.90 7.77 -3.11
CA LEU A 118 9.96 7.67 -4.23
C LEU A 118 8.98 8.82 -4.19
N ALA A 119 8.58 9.30 -5.37
CA ALA A 119 7.45 10.22 -5.49
C ALA A 119 6.14 9.43 -5.55
N GLY A 120 5.06 10.01 -5.05
CA GLY A 120 3.74 9.44 -5.28
C GLY A 120 2.58 10.38 -5.01
N TYR A 121 1.39 9.91 -5.39
CA TYR A 121 0.13 10.58 -5.09
C TYR A 121 -1.00 9.57 -4.87
N ASN A 122 -2.13 10.04 -4.33
CA ASN A 122 -3.33 9.24 -4.11
C ASN A 122 -4.35 9.47 -5.23
N PHE A 123 -4.83 8.38 -5.83
CA PHE A 123 -5.89 8.40 -6.82
C PHE A 123 -7.16 7.75 -6.25
N GLN A 124 -8.27 8.48 -6.31
CA GLN A 124 -9.59 8.03 -5.92
C GLN A 124 -10.66 8.82 -6.69
N ALA A 125 -11.90 8.33 -6.69
CA ALA A 125 -13.01 8.96 -7.42
C ALA A 125 -13.23 10.44 -7.03
N LEU A 126 -12.96 10.81 -5.77
CA LEU A 126 -13.09 12.18 -5.28
C LEU A 126 -11.80 13.02 -5.31
N SER A 127 -10.71 12.53 -5.92
CA SER A 127 -9.46 13.29 -6.06
C SER A 127 -9.62 14.70 -6.66
N PRO A 128 -10.59 14.99 -7.57
CA PRO A 128 -10.82 16.35 -8.04
C PRO A 128 -11.24 17.33 -6.92
N ILE A 129 -11.85 16.84 -5.85
CA ILE A 129 -12.37 17.65 -4.73
C ILE A 129 -11.34 17.70 -3.58
N THR A 130 -10.79 16.56 -3.19
CA THR A 130 -9.88 16.45 -2.03
C THR A 130 -8.43 16.80 -2.39
N GLY A 131 -8.11 16.89 -3.67
CA GLY A 131 -6.76 17.05 -4.19
C GLY A 131 -6.02 15.71 -4.35
N PRO A 132 -4.89 15.73 -5.08
CA PRO A 132 -4.15 14.51 -5.43
C PRO A 132 -3.41 13.87 -4.25
N GLY A 133 -3.20 14.59 -3.14
CA GLY A 133 -2.52 14.03 -1.97
C GLY A 133 -1.11 13.54 -2.29
N TYR A 134 -0.26 14.40 -2.83
CA TYR A 134 1.14 14.09 -3.16
C TYR A 134 1.93 13.75 -1.89
N PHE A 135 2.92 12.87 -2.01
CA PHE A 135 3.79 12.47 -0.91
C PHE A 135 5.18 12.07 -1.41
N MET A 136 6.13 11.96 -0.48
CA MET A 136 7.40 11.28 -0.68
C MET A 136 7.43 10.01 0.18
N ALA A 137 7.82 8.87 -0.39
CA ALA A 137 8.07 7.65 0.36
C ALA A 137 9.58 7.53 0.68
N VAL A 138 9.92 7.26 1.93
CA VAL A 138 11.30 7.10 2.42
C VAL A 138 11.40 5.94 3.39
N GLU A 139 12.54 5.27 3.44
CA GLU A 139 12.77 4.21 4.43
C GLU A 139 12.97 4.81 5.83
N ASP A 140 12.54 4.07 6.84
CA ASP A 140 12.85 4.29 8.25
C ASP A 140 13.81 3.20 8.72
N PRO A 141 15.13 3.45 8.73
CA PRO A 141 16.13 2.44 9.06
C PRO A 141 15.97 1.84 10.46
N ALA A 142 15.40 2.60 11.41
CA ALA A 142 15.24 2.15 12.79
C ALA A 142 14.20 1.04 12.91
N THR A 143 13.18 1.07 12.06
CA THR A 143 12.06 0.10 12.08
C THR A 143 12.07 -0.85 10.90
N ARG A 144 12.88 -0.57 9.87
CA ARG A 144 12.94 -1.31 8.59
C ARG A 144 11.59 -1.32 7.87
N GLU A 145 10.91 -0.18 7.95
CA GLU A 145 9.58 0.10 7.38
C GLU A 145 9.69 1.30 6.41
N VAL A 146 8.64 1.58 5.64
CA VAL A 146 8.58 2.76 4.75
C VAL A 146 7.60 3.79 5.30
N LEU A 147 8.00 5.06 5.28
CA LEU A 147 7.17 6.20 5.60
C LEU A 147 6.66 6.86 4.34
N VAL A 148 5.34 7.02 4.24
CA VAL A 148 4.68 7.86 3.23
C VAL A 148 4.45 9.23 3.87
N ASP A 149 5.30 10.19 3.53
CA ASP A 149 5.33 11.51 4.15
C ASP A 149 4.59 12.55 3.30
N TYR A 150 3.39 12.94 3.75
CA TYR A 150 2.55 13.94 3.08
C TYR A 150 2.97 15.39 3.35
N ARG A 151 3.95 15.60 4.24
CA ARG A 151 4.54 16.92 4.50
C ARG A 151 5.52 17.30 3.40
N ARG A 152 5.96 16.32 2.61
CA ARG A 152 6.87 16.48 1.48
C ARG A 152 6.12 16.22 0.19
N VAL A 153 6.35 17.06 -0.81
CA VAL A 153 5.84 16.85 -2.18
C VAL A 153 7.02 16.72 -3.12
N PRO A 154 6.90 15.93 -4.20
CA PRO A 154 7.97 15.81 -5.17
C PRO A 154 8.13 17.11 -5.97
N ASP A 155 9.31 17.29 -6.56
CA ASP A 155 9.63 18.37 -7.51
C ASP A 155 9.34 17.96 -8.96
N ARG A 156 9.32 16.66 -9.24
CA ARG A 156 9.04 16.05 -10.54
C ARG A 156 7.92 15.03 -10.45
N LYS A 157 7.19 14.86 -11.55
CA LYS A 157 6.13 13.86 -11.70
C LYS A 157 6.07 13.35 -13.13
N PRO A 158 5.46 12.18 -13.37
CA PRO A 158 5.00 11.79 -14.71
C PRO A 158 4.11 12.87 -15.34
N ALA A 159 4.14 12.98 -16.66
CA ALA A 159 3.42 14.02 -17.40
C ALA A 159 1.91 13.97 -17.11
N ASP A 160 1.35 12.76 -17.09
CA ASP A 160 -0.10 12.50 -17.00
C ASP A 160 -0.67 12.62 -15.58
N TRP A 161 0.18 12.72 -14.57
CA TRP A 161 -0.28 12.92 -13.19
C TRP A 161 -0.88 14.33 -13.00
N PRO A 162 -1.82 14.53 -12.05
CA PRO A 162 -2.34 15.86 -11.75
C PRO A 162 -1.23 16.86 -11.39
N GLY A 163 -1.43 18.17 -11.61
CA GLY A 163 -0.45 19.18 -11.20
C GLY A 163 -0.07 19.06 -9.72
N ILE A 164 1.23 19.22 -9.41
CA ILE A 164 1.74 19.11 -8.03
C ILE A 164 1.10 20.21 -7.18
N ARG A 165 0.49 19.83 -6.06
CA ARG A 165 -0.16 20.74 -5.11
C ARG A 165 0.28 20.39 -3.70
N SER A 166 0.64 21.41 -2.92
CA SER A 166 0.94 21.23 -1.50
C SER A 166 -0.31 20.76 -0.75
N ASN A 167 -0.11 19.82 0.16
CA ASN A 167 -1.16 19.34 1.07
C ASN A 167 -1.43 20.31 2.23
N GLU A 168 -0.71 21.42 2.36
CA GLU A 168 -0.82 22.30 3.52
C GLU A 168 -1.84 23.43 3.38
N LYS A 169 -2.49 23.54 2.22
CA LYS A 169 -3.46 24.60 1.88
C LYS A 169 -4.82 23.99 1.51
N GLY A 170 -5.91 24.70 1.81
CA GLY A 170 -7.27 24.31 1.44
C GLY A 170 -7.75 23.00 2.05
N LEU A 171 -8.70 22.32 1.38
CA LEU A 171 -9.30 21.07 1.84
C LEU A 171 -8.28 19.92 1.98
N ALA A 172 -7.21 19.93 1.17
CA ALA A 172 -6.14 18.94 1.23
C ALA A 172 -5.44 18.93 2.60
N ARG A 173 -5.39 20.07 3.30
CA ARG A 173 -4.83 20.16 4.67
C ARG A 173 -5.59 19.31 5.68
N PHE A 174 -6.92 19.24 5.54
CA PHE A 174 -7.75 18.45 6.46
C PHE A 174 -7.60 16.95 6.22
N VAL A 175 -7.37 16.56 4.96
CA VAL A 175 -7.21 15.16 4.55
C VAL A 175 -5.78 14.68 4.82
N TYR A 176 -4.78 15.34 4.24
CA TYR A 176 -3.39 14.87 4.21
C TYR A 176 -2.42 15.68 5.09
N GLY A 177 -2.83 16.85 5.56
CA GLY A 177 -1.94 17.74 6.32
C GLY A 177 -1.35 17.07 7.57
N PHE A 178 -0.02 17.18 7.72
CA PHE A 178 0.77 16.63 8.82
C PHE A 178 0.68 15.12 9.02
N MET A 179 0.25 14.39 7.97
CA MET A 179 0.10 12.95 8.00
C MET A 179 1.41 12.27 7.60
N VAL A 180 1.72 11.17 8.28
CA VAL A 180 2.75 10.21 7.87
C VAL A 180 2.12 8.83 8.01
N ASP A 181 2.03 8.10 6.90
CA ASP A 181 1.63 6.70 6.94
C ASP A 181 2.86 5.82 7.08
N ARG A 182 2.78 4.80 7.94
CA ARG A 182 3.85 3.82 8.16
C ARG A 182 3.45 2.50 7.54
N LEU A 183 4.23 2.04 6.57
CA LEU A 183 3.99 0.81 5.81
C LEU A 183 4.79 -0.35 6.38
N ARG A 184 4.13 -1.50 6.52
CA ARG A 184 4.71 -2.79 6.87
C ARG A 184 4.53 -3.78 5.73
N ARG A 185 5.51 -4.68 5.59
CA ARG A 185 5.40 -5.78 4.62
C ARG A 185 4.37 -6.81 5.09
N VAL A 186 3.50 -7.25 4.18
CA VAL A 186 2.63 -8.41 4.38
C VAL A 186 3.12 -9.58 3.54
N SER A 187 3.34 -9.35 2.25
CA SER A 187 3.84 -10.35 1.29
C SER A 187 4.77 -9.67 0.26
N GLU A 188 5.12 -10.31 -0.84
CA GLU A 188 5.89 -9.67 -1.94
C GLU A 188 5.17 -8.48 -2.57
N HIS A 189 3.87 -8.62 -2.82
CA HIS A 189 3.06 -7.59 -3.49
C HIS A 189 2.15 -6.82 -2.54
N VAL A 190 2.06 -7.20 -1.27
CA VAL A 190 1.10 -6.63 -0.33
C VAL A 190 1.80 -5.91 0.82
N THR A 191 1.39 -4.67 1.06
CA THR A 191 1.79 -3.88 2.23
C THR A 191 0.57 -3.40 3.00
N ILE A 192 0.75 -3.17 4.30
CA ILE A 192 -0.30 -2.61 5.17
C ILE A 192 0.22 -1.38 5.90
N GLY A 193 -0.58 -0.32 5.89
CA GLY A 193 -0.24 0.97 6.46
C GLY A 193 -1.12 1.36 7.64
N SER A 194 -0.55 2.15 8.55
CA SER A 194 -1.27 2.87 9.59
C SER A 194 -0.97 4.37 9.48
N ALA A 195 -1.99 5.21 9.58
CA ALA A 195 -1.83 6.65 9.50
C ALA A 195 -1.51 7.25 10.89
N SER A 196 -0.53 8.14 10.92
CA SER A 196 -0.23 8.99 12.06
C SER A 196 -0.34 10.46 11.68
N ARG A 197 -0.70 11.32 12.62
CA ARG A 197 -0.71 12.77 12.43
C ARG A 197 -0.07 13.44 13.63
N LYS A 198 0.94 14.29 13.37
CA LYS A 198 1.74 14.95 14.42
C LYS A 198 2.28 13.95 15.47
N GLY A 199 2.73 12.79 15.01
CA GLY A 199 3.29 11.73 15.85
C GLY A 199 2.27 10.89 16.64
N ARG A 200 0.95 11.14 16.48
CA ARG A 200 -0.10 10.33 17.11
C ARG A 200 -0.73 9.39 16.09
N GLU A 201 -0.85 8.11 16.42
CA GLU A 201 -1.60 7.15 15.60
C GLU A 201 -3.09 7.52 15.55
N LEU A 202 -3.71 7.38 14.38
CA LEU A 202 -5.12 7.73 14.17
C LEU A 202 -6.07 6.54 14.31
N GLY A 203 -5.54 5.31 14.44
CA GLY A 203 -6.36 4.09 14.47
C GLY A 203 -7.08 3.82 13.14
N SER A 204 -6.52 4.33 12.04
CA SER A 204 -6.96 4.09 10.66
C SER A 204 -5.87 3.34 9.90
N TYR A 205 -6.28 2.26 9.25
CA TYR A 205 -5.41 1.36 8.51
C TYR A 205 -5.78 1.37 7.03
N PHE A 206 -4.85 0.91 6.20
CA PHE A 206 -5.12 0.63 4.80
C PHE A 206 -4.22 -0.48 4.31
N ILE A 207 -4.73 -1.30 3.40
CA ILE A 207 -3.95 -2.33 2.70
C ILE A 207 -3.71 -1.89 1.26
N LEU A 208 -2.55 -2.24 0.71
CA LEU A 208 -2.14 -1.97 -0.66
C LEU A 208 -1.69 -3.27 -1.33
N CYS A 209 -2.09 -3.47 -2.57
CA CYS A 209 -1.56 -4.51 -3.45
C CYS A 209 -0.90 -3.87 -4.66
N ARG A 210 0.41 -4.06 -4.82
CA ARG A 210 1.17 -3.63 -6.00
C ARG A 210 0.73 -4.44 -7.22
N GLU A 211 0.46 -3.78 -8.34
CA GLU A 211 0.29 -4.47 -9.63
C GLU A 211 1.62 -5.11 -10.04
N ALA A 212 1.58 -6.35 -10.53
CA ALA A 212 2.76 -7.11 -10.93
C ALA A 212 3.45 -6.46 -12.16
#